data_AF-A0A6I0K4V2-F1
#
_entry.id   AF-A0A6I0K4V2-F1
#
_cell.length_a   1.000
_cell.length_b   1.000
_cell.length_c   1.000
_cell.angle_alpha   90.00
_cell.angle_beta   90.00
_cell.angle_gamma   90.00
#
_symmetry.space_group_name_H-M   'P 1'
#
loop_
_entity.id
_entity.type
_entity.pdbx_description
1 polymer ?
#
loop_
_entity_poly.entity_id
_entity_poly.type
_entity_poly.pdbx_seq_one_letter_code
_entity_poly.pdbx_strand_id
1 'polypeptide(L)'
;MLLSIDFENLHQILHTLYQEMMPLCSNLTGVAKGIAGLGALFYVAAKVWQALARAEPIDVYPLLRPFAVGLCIMFFPTFVLGTINTVLSPVVKGCHGMLETQTFDMNKYREQKDKLEYEANKRNPETAYLVDKEEFDKKLDELGWSAGDLITMGGMYIDRAEYRMKQNIRRWFQELLELLFQSAGLVIDTIRTFFLIVLSILGPIAFAISVYDGFQSTLTQWITRYIS
;
A
#
# COMPACT_ATOMS: atom_id res chain seq x y z
N MET A 1 10.23 15.18 -20.34
CA MET A 1 11.30 14.52 -19.57
C MET A 1 11.50 15.22 -18.23
N LEU A 2 10.44 15.37 -17.42
CA LEU A 2 10.47 16.09 -16.12
C LEU A 2 9.48 15.49 -15.08
N LEU A 3 8.85 14.34 -15.38
CA LEU A 3 7.80 13.73 -14.54
C LEU A 3 8.16 12.33 -14.01
N SER A 4 9.43 11.94 -14.11
CA SER A 4 9.99 10.88 -13.28
C SER A 4 10.67 11.56 -12.09
N ILE A 5 9.88 12.21 -11.22
CA ILE A 5 10.32 12.28 -9.83
C ILE A 5 10.45 10.82 -9.43
N ASP A 6 11.66 10.46 -9.07
CA ASP A 6 12.15 9.09 -8.94
C ASP A 6 11.43 8.42 -7.75
N PHE A 7 10.21 7.89 -7.99
CA PHE A 7 9.36 7.30 -6.95
C PHE A 7 10.07 6.12 -6.27
N GLU A 8 10.95 5.44 -7.00
CA GLU A 8 11.85 4.41 -6.48
C GLU A 8 12.83 4.99 -5.44
N ASN A 9 13.34 6.20 -5.69
CA ASN A 9 14.21 6.95 -4.78
C ASN A 9 13.46 7.39 -3.51
N LEU A 10 12.19 7.81 -3.64
CA LEU A 10 11.38 8.17 -2.45
C LEU A 10 11.03 6.95 -1.59
N HIS A 11 10.71 5.81 -2.23
CA HIS A 11 10.48 4.54 -1.53
C HIS A 11 11.77 4.03 -0.86
N GLN A 12 12.92 4.19 -1.51
CA GLN A 12 14.24 3.93 -0.91
C GLN A 12 14.57 4.88 0.25
N ILE A 13 14.22 6.16 0.18
CA ILE A 13 14.40 7.12 1.29
C ILE A 13 13.55 6.70 2.49
N LEU A 14 12.31 6.26 2.27
CA LEU A 14 11.44 5.75 3.34
C LEU A 14 12.02 4.46 3.97
N HIS A 15 12.57 3.56 3.15
CA HIS A 15 13.25 2.36 3.63
C HIS A 15 14.55 2.70 4.38
N THR A 16 15.28 3.73 3.94
CA THR A 16 16.48 4.22 4.63
C THR A 16 16.11 4.84 5.98
N LEU A 17 15.03 5.60 6.04
CA LEU A 17 14.49 6.16 7.28
C LEU A 17 14.03 5.05 8.25
N TYR A 18 13.45 3.96 7.73
CA TYR A 18 13.19 2.75 8.53
C TYR A 18 14.48 2.18 9.16
N GLN A 19 15.55 2.04 8.37
CA GLN A 19 16.85 1.53 8.84
C GLN A 19 17.51 2.48 9.85
N GLU A 20 17.43 3.80 9.64
CA GLU A 20 17.95 4.82 10.54
C GLU A 20 17.16 4.94 11.86
N MET A 21 15.91 4.47 11.88
CA MET A 21 15.06 4.48 13.08
C MET A 21 15.17 3.19 13.92
N MET A 22 15.71 2.09 13.37
CA MET A 22 15.98 0.86 14.14
C MET A 22 16.87 1.01 15.39
N PRO A 23 17.91 1.89 15.41
CA PRO A 23 18.70 2.15 16.62
C PRO A 23 17.86 2.70 17.79
N LEU A 24 16.77 3.43 17.52
CA LEU A 24 15.85 3.91 18.57
C LEU A 24 15.07 2.75 19.22
N CYS A 25 14.76 1.69 18.46
CA CYS A 25 14.20 0.46 19.02
C CYS A 25 15.15 -0.17 20.05
N SER A 26 16.47 -0.08 19.85
CA SER A 26 17.47 -0.64 20.77
C SER A 26 17.46 0.05 22.13
N ASN A 27 17.42 1.39 22.13
CA ASN A 27 17.33 2.18 23.37
C ASN A 27 16.02 1.89 24.13
N LEU A 28 14.90 1.83 23.42
CA LEU A 28 13.60 1.50 24.02
C LEU A 28 13.50 0.05 24.47
N THR A 29 14.22 -0.88 23.84
CA THR A 29 14.31 -2.26 24.30
C THR A 29 14.99 -2.33 25.68
N GLY A 30 15.99 -1.48 25.94
CA GLY A 30 16.60 -1.34 27.27
C GLY A 30 15.58 -0.89 28.33
N VAL A 31 14.81 0.16 28.02
CA VAL A 31 13.73 0.67 28.89
C VAL A 31 12.66 -0.39 29.12
N ALA A 32 12.22 -1.07 28.06
CA ALA A 32 11.24 -2.14 28.10
C ALA A 32 11.69 -3.31 28.99
N LYS A 33 12.96 -3.72 28.90
CA LYS A 33 13.52 -4.75 29.79
C LYS A 33 13.46 -4.33 31.26
N GLY A 34 13.74 -3.07 31.56
CA GLY A 34 13.62 -2.52 32.92
C GLY A 34 12.19 -2.57 33.46
N ILE A 35 11.22 -2.11 32.66
CA ILE A 35 9.79 -2.13 33.01
C ILE A 35 9.30 -3.57 33.18
N ALA A 36 9.65 -4.46 32.24
CA ALA A 36 9.27 -5.87 32.29
C ALA A 36 9.89 -6.59 33.49
N GLY A 37 11.16 -6.31 33.81
CA GLY A 37 11.86 -6.89 34.94
C GLY A 37 11.25 -6.46 36.28
N LEU A 38 10.91 -5.18 36.42
CA LEU A 38 10.21 -4.67 37.59
C LEU A 38 8.80 -5.30 37.69
N GLY A 39 8.04 -5.32 36.60
CA GLY A 39 6.73 -5.97 36.54
C GLY A 39 6.77 -7.45 36.91
N ALA A 40 7.76 -8.19 36.39
CA ALA A 40 7.98 -9.60 36.70
C ALA A 40 8.28 -9.81 38.18
N LEU A 41 9.12 -8.97 38.78
CA LEU A 41 9.49 -9.06 40.19
C LEU A 41 8.27 -8.86 41.09
N PHE A 42 7.47 -7.81 40.85
CA PHE A 42 6.23 -7.58 41.60
C PHE A 42 5.19 -8.68 41.37
N TYR A 43 5.05 -9.16 40.13
CA TYR A 43 4.13 -10.24 39.78
C TYR A 43 4.45 -11.53 40.53
N VAL A 44 5.71 -11.97 40.46
CA VAL A 44 6.19 -13.18 41.13
C VAL A 44 6.07 -13.03 42.64
N ALA A 45 6.50 -11.90 43.20
CA ALA A 45 6.42 -11.65 44.64
C ALA A 45 4.97 -11.72 45.16
N ALA A 46 4.02 -11.10 44.46
CA ALA A 46 2.60 -11.14 44.85
C ALA A 46 2.01 -12.56 44.78
N LYS A 47 2.33 -13.32 43.73
CA LYS A 47 1.84 -14.70 43.56
C LYS A 47 2.44 -15.67 44.58
N VAL A 48 3.74 -15.60 44.81
CA VAL A 48 4.42 -16.43 45.82
C VAL A 48 3.93 -16.08 47.22
N TRP A 49 3.75 -14.79 47.54
CA TRP A 49 3.19 -14.36 48.82
C TRP A 49 1.77 -14.90 49.03
N GLN A 50 0.90 -14.85 48.01
CA GLN A 50 -0.45 -15.41 48.10
C GLN A 50 -0.44 -16.92 48.30
N ALA A 51 0.41 -17.66 47.59
CA ALA A 51 0.54 -19.10 47.75
C ALA A 51 1.03 -19.48 49.15
N LEU A 52 2.05 -18.78 49.67
CA LEU A 52 2.55 -18.96 51.03
C LEU A 52 1.48 -18.64 52.09
N ALA A 53 0.73 -17.55 51.92
CA ALA A 53 -0.32 -17.16 52.86
C ALA A 53 -1.50 -18.14 52.88
N ARG A 54 -1.76 -18.84 51.77
CA ARG A 54 -2.84 -19.85 51.65
C ARG A 54 -2.37 -21.27 51.98
N ALA A 55 -1.07 -21.47 52.22
CA ALA A 55 -0.45 -22.79 52.35
C ALA A 55 -0.74 -23.71 51.15
N GLU A 56 -0.95 -23.13 49.97
CA GLU A 56 -1.16 -23.86 48.72
C GLU A 56 0.20 -24.14 48.07
N PRO A 57 0.36 -25.28 47.38
CA PRO A 57 1.55 -25.53 46.58
C PRO A 57 1.69 -24.45 45.51
N ILE A 58 2.92 -23.99 45.26
CA ILE A 58 3.20 -22.92 44.31
C ILE A 58 2.94 -23.44 42.89
N ASP A 59 1.95 -22.86 42.20
CA ASP A 59 1.75 -23.10 40.77
C ASP A 59 2.81 -22.33 39.96
N VAL A 60 3.70 -23.08 39.33
CA VAL A 60 4.79 -22.57 38.49
C VAL A 60 4.32 -22.09 37.12
N TYR A 61 3.14 -22.51 36.65
CA TYR A 61 2.69 -22.19 35.30
C TYR A 61 2.42 -20.68 35.10
N PRO A 62 1.72 -19.97 36.00
CA PRO A 62 1.59 -18.52 35.95
C PRO A 62 2.93 -17.80 36.07
N LEU A 63 3.87 -18.34 36.86
CA LEU A 63 5.18 -17.76 37.11
C LEU A 63 6.09 -17.75 35.87
N LEU A 64 5.89 -18.67 34.91
CA LEU A 64 6.66 -18.72 33.66
C LEU A 64 6.30 -17.61 32.67
N ARG A 65 5.09 -17.04 32.77
CA ARG A 65 4.59 -16.01 31.85
C ARG A 65 5.49 -14.78 31.76
N PRO A 66 5.85 -14.08 32.85
CA PRO A 66 6.74 -12.92 32.78
C PRO A 66 8.10 -13.25 32.14
N PHE A 67 8.62 -14.47 32.33
CA PHE A 67 9.87 -14.91 31.69
C PHE A 67 9.71 -15.11 30.19
N ALA A 68 8.60 -15.72 29.75
CA ALA A 68 8.31 -15.88 28.32
C ALA A 68 8.19 -14.52 27.62
N VAL A 69 7.48 -13.56 28.23
CA VAL A 69 7.36 -12.19 27.69
C VAL A 69 8.71 -11.47 27.72
N GLY A 70 9.50 -11.63 28.78
CA GLY A 70 10.86 -11.08 28.87
C GLY A 70 11.80 -11.61 27.78
N LEU A 71 11.68 -12.90 27.44
CA LEU A 71 12.41 -13.51 26.32
C LEU A 71 11.97 -12.92 24.98
N CYS A 72 10.66 -12.72 24.80
CA CYS A 72 10.12 -12.03 23.61
C CYS A 72 10.65 -10.59 23.47
N ILE A 73 10.85 -9.86 24.58
CA ILE A 73 11.45 -8.50 24.55
C ILE A 73 12.93 -8.57 24.21
N MET A 74 13.65 -9.57 24.72
CA MET A 74 15.09 -9.73 24.45
C MET A 74 15.38 -10.05 22.99
N PHE A 75 14.55 -10.89 22.38
CA PHE A 75 14.65 -11.30 20.97
C PHE A 75 13.59 -10.61 20.10
N PHE A 76 13.15 -9.40 20.47
CA PHE A 76 12.04 -8.72 19.80
C PHE A 76 12.28 -8.52 18.29
N PRO A 77 13.43 -7.99 17.83
CA PRO A 77 13.64 -7.73 16.40
C PRO A 77 13.72 -9.01 15.55
N THR A 78 14.34 -10.06 16.08
CA THR A 78 14.62 -11.30 15.32
C THR A 78 13.50 -12.33 15.46
N PHE A 79 13.00 -12.55 16.67
CA PHE A 79 12.01 -13.58 16.94
C PHE A 79 10.59 -13.06 16.74
N VAL A 80 10.21 -11.93 17.35
CA VAL A 80 8.83 -11.44 17.26
C VAL A 80 8.53 -10.87 15.88
N LEU A 81 9.27 -9.86 15.44
CA LEU A 81 9.05 -9.26 14.12
C LEU A 81 9.35 -10.24 12.99
N GLY A 82 10.46 -11.00 13.10
CA GLY A 82 10.84 -11.99 12.10
C GLY A 82 9.80 -13.10 11.90
N THR A 83 9.26 -13.65 12.99
CA THR A 83 8.22 -14.71 12.90
C THR A 83 6.92 -14.15 12.35
N ILE A 84 6.48 -12.99 12.84
CA ILE A 84 5.25 -12.33 12.36
C ILE A 84 5.35 -12.06 10.86
N ASN A 85 6.46 -11.48 10.41
CA ASN A 85 6.68 -11.18 9.00
C ASN A 85 6.80 -12.44 8.14
N THR A 86 7.40 -13.53 8.66
CA THR A 86 7.51 -14.80 7.93
C THR A 86 6.15 -15.48 7.75
N VAL A 87 5.33 -15.52 8.81
CA VAL A 87 3.99 -16.12 8.78
C VAL A 87 3.03 -15.29 7.93
N LEU A 88 3.15 -13.95 7.98
CA LEU A 88 2.32 -13.05 7.18
C LEU A 88 2.83 -12.89 5.76
N SER A 89 4.10 -13.21 5.46
CA SER A 89 4.68 -13.04 4.12
C SER A 89 3.83 -13.64 3.00
N PRO A 90 3.28 -14.88 3.10
CA PRO A 90 2.42 -15.45 2.07
C PRO A 90 1.10 -14.70 1.91
N VAL A 91 0.50 -14.24 3.01
CA VAL A 91 -0.76 -13.49 2.99
C VAL A 91 -0.55 -12.09 2.41
N VAL A 92 0.51 -11.42 2.82
CA VAL A 92 0.91 -10.10 2.31
C VAL A 92 1.27 -10.21 0.82
N LYS A 93 2.06 -11.21 0.41
CA LYS A 93 2.37 -11.47 -1.01
C LYS A 93 1.12 -11.83 -1.81
N GLY A 94 0.19 -12.59 -1.25
CA GLY A 94 -1.09 -12.91 -1.89
C GLY A 94 -1.97 -11.68 -2.09
N CYS A 95 -2.12 -10.83 -1.07
CA CYS A 95 -2.84 -9.56 -1.18
C CYS A 95 -2.14 -8.56 -2.10
N HIS A 96 -0.81 -8.48 -2.04
CA HIS A 96 -0.02 -7.63 -2.93
C HIS A 96 -0.15 -8.10 -4.38
N GLY A 97 -0.05 -9.40 -4.64
CA GLY A 97 -0.27 -9.97 -5.97
C GLY A 97 -1.70 -9.79 -6.47
N MET A 98 -2.71 -9.87 -5.59
CA MET A 98 -4.10 -9.58 -5.96
C MET A 98 -4.30 -8.09 -6.26
N LEU A 99 -3.69 -7.20 -5.47
CA LEU A 99 -3.68 -5.76 -5.75
C LEU A 99 -2.97 -5.48 -7.06
N GLU A 100 -1.78 -6.03 -7.30
CA GLU A 100 -1.01 -5.85 -8.54
C GLU A 100 -1.79 -6.37 -9.77
N THR A 101 -2.43 -7.54 -9.63
CA THR A 101 -3.32 -8.13 -10.66
C THR A 101 -4.58 -7.29 -10.90
N GLN A 102 -5.15 -6.67 -9.86
CA GLN A 102 -6.34 -5.82 -9.99
C GLN A 102 -6.03 -4.37 -10.36
N THR A 103 -4.83 -3.85 -10.06
CA THR A 103 -4.51 -2.44 -10.25
C THR A 103 -3.77 -2.13 -11.53
N PHE A 104 -2.89 -2.99 -12.08
CA PHE A 104 -2.12 -2.55 -13.25
C PHE A 104 -1.80 -3.64 -14.26
N ASP A 105 -2.78 -3.86 -15.13
CA ASP A 105 -2.46 -3.78 -16.55
C ASP A 105 -3.35 -2.71 -17.21
N MET A 106 -3.57 -1.57 -16.51
CA MET A 106 -4.33 -0.44 -17.05
C MET A 106 -3.76 0.00 -18.40
N ASN A 107 -2.44 -0.06 -18.58
CA ASN A 107 -1.80 0.22 -19.87
C ASN A 107 -2.19 -0.79 -20.96
N LYS A 108 -2.25 -2.09 -20.64
CA LYS A 108 -2.71 -3.10 -21.59
C LYS A 108 -4.22 -3.03 -21.84
N TYR A 109 -5.02 -2.74 -20.83
CA TYR A 109 -6.45 -2.45 -21.00
C TYR A 109 -6.67 -1.18 -21.83
N ARG A 110 -5.81 -0.16 -21.70
CA ARG A 110 -5.81 1.04 -22.55
C ARG A 110 -5.47 0.69 -23.99
N GLU A 111 -4.39 -0.05 -24.22
CA GLU A 111 -4.02 -0.50 -25.57
C GLU A 111 -5.11 -1.36 -26.20
N GLN A 112 -5.73 -2.26 -25.43
CA GLN A 112 -6.85 -3.08 -25.91
C GLN A 112 -8.08 -2.23 -26.23
N LYS A 113 -8.43 -1.29 -25.36
CA LYS A 113 -9.57 -0.39 -25.57
C LYS A 113 -9.35 0.53 -26.76
N ASP A 114 -8.16 1.13 -26.89
CA ASP A 114 -7.81 2.01 -28.01
C ASP A 114 -7.80 1.25 -29.34
N LYS A 115 -7.30 0.00 -29.36
CA LYS A 115 -7.39 -0.89 -30.52
C LYS A 115 -8.85 -1.21 -30.89
N LEU A 116 -9.69 -1.55 -29.91
CA LEU A 116 -11.10 -1.85 -30.14
C LEU A 116 -11.89 -0.62 -30.60
N GLU A 117 -11.63 0.57 -30.05
CA GLU A 117 -12.24 1.82 -30.51
C GLU A 117 -11.79 2.16 -31.95
N TYR A 118 -10.50 1.97 -32.26
CA TYR A 118 -9.97 2.17 -33.61
C TYR A 118 -10.60 1.20 -34.63
N GLU A 119 -10.68 -0.09 -34.31
CA GLU A 119 -11.30 -1.11 -35.15
C GLU A 119 -12.80 -0.90 -35.33
N ALA A 120 -13.51 -0.48 -34.28
CA ALA A 120 -14.94 -0.17 -34.33
C ALA A 120 -15.23 1.02 -35.25
N ASN A 121 -14.42 2.09 -35.16
CA ASN A 121 -14.59 3.27 -36.00
C ASN A 121 -14.21 3.01 -37.47
N LYS A 122 -13.24 2.13 -37.73
CA LYS A 122 -12.84 1.69 -39.07
C LYS A 122 -13.88 0.78 -39.73
N ARG A 123 -14.58 -0.06 -38.95
CA ARG A 123 -15.60 -0.98 -39.47
C ARG A 123 -16.86 -0.26 -39.95
N ASN A 124 -17.12 0.96 -39.47
CA ASN A 124 -18.30 1.73 -39.84
C ASN A 124 -17.96 2.80 -40.91
N PRO A 125 -18.44 2.65 -42.16
CA PRO A 125 -18.06 3.52 -43.29
C PRO A 125 -18.45 5.01 -43.12
N GLU A 126 -19.38 5.29 -42.21
CA GLU A 126 -19.76 6.67 -41.87
C GLU A 126 -18.78 7.33 -40.89
N THR A 127 -18.12 6.59 -40.00
CA THR A 127 -17.20 7.16 -39.00
C THR A 127 -15.72 6.98 -39.36
N ALA A 128 -15.46 6.19 -40.41
CA ALA A 128 -14.12 5.78 -40.84
C ALA A 128 -13.19 6.97 -41.17
N TYR A 129 -13.74 8.02 -41.80
CA TYR A 129 -13.02 9.27 -42.13
C TYR A 129 -12.58 10.10 -40.92
N LEU A 130 -13.17 9.86 -39.74
CA LEU A 130 -12.81 10.56 -38.52
C LEU A 130 -11.46 10.06 -37.97
N VAL A 131 -11.15 8.79 -38.23
CA VAL A 131 -10.02 8.08 -37.61
C VAL A 131 -8.89 7.83 -38.61
N ASP A 132 -9.18 7.37 -39.83
CA ASP A 132 -8.16 7.10 -40.85
C ASP A 132 -7.89 8.32 -41.74
N LYS A 133 -6.62 8.55 -42.12
CA LYS A 133 -6.26 9.63 -43.04
C LYS A 133 -6.52 9.24 -44.49
N GLU A 134 -6.27 7.99 -44.86
CA GLU A 134 -6.47 7.53 -46.25
C GLU A 134 -7.95 7.52 -46.67
N GLU A 135 -8.86 7.14 -45.76
CA GLU A 135 -10.30 7.19 -46.04
C GLU A 135 -10.85 8.62 -45.99
N PHE A 136 -10.23 9.51 -45.22
CA PHE A 136 -10.53 10.94 -45.25
C PHE A 136 -10.12 11.57 -46.58
N ASP A 137 -8.90 11.29 -47.03
CA ASP A 137 -8.35 11.81 -48.29
C ASP A 137 -9.12 11.25 -49.51
N LYS A 138 -9.51 9.96 -49.49
CA LYS A 138 -10.40 9.37 -50.52
C LYS A 138 -11.78 10.05 -50.57
N LYS A 139 -12.42 10.30 -49.42
CA LYS A 139 -13.70 11.04 -49.40
C LYS A 139 -13.52 12.48 -49.87
N LEU A 140 -12.35 13.08 -49.66
CA LEU A 140 -12.05 14.44 -50.14
C LEU A 140 -11.86 14.48 -51.66
N ASP A 141 -11.20 13.47 -52.23
CA ASP A 141 -11.00 13.34 -53.68
C ASP A 141 -12.29 12.96 -54.42
N GLU A 142 -13.22 12.26 -53.76
CA GLU A 142 -14.58 11.98 -54.28
C GLU A 142 -15.49 13.22 -54.28
N LEU A 143 -15.19 14.23 -53.45
CA LEU A 143 -15.91 15.50 -53.40
C LEU A 143 -15.33 16.47 -54.45
N GLY A 144 -16.19 17.02 -55.32
CA GLY A 144 -15.77 17.94 -56.39
C GLY A 144 -15.49 19.37 -55.93
N TRP A 145 -15.18 20.26 -56.87
CA TRP A 145 -14.99 21.71 -56.63
C TRP A 145 -16.31 22.50 -56.78
N SER A 146 -17.43 21.94 -56.30
CA SER A 146 -18.73 22.62 -56.29
C SER A 146 -18.94 23.36 -54.96
N ALA A 147 -19.75 24.42 -54.96
CA ALA A 147 -20.01 25.22 -53.75
C ALA A 147 -20.64 24.39 -52.60
N GLY A 148 -21.40 23.34 -52.92
CA GLY A 148 -21.96 22.41 -51.93
C GLY A 148 -20.91 21.43 -51.38
N ASP A 149 -19.98 20.96 -52.21
CA ASP A 149 -18.93 20.02 -51.80
C ASP A 149 -17.85 20.69 -50.93
N LEU A 150 -17.58 21.98 -51.16
CA LEU A 150 -16.72 22.80 -50.31
C LEU A 150 -17.28 22.99 -48.89
N ILE A 151 -18.61 23.11 -48.75
CA ILE A 151 -19.27 23.18 -47.44
C ILE A 151 -19.19 21.81 -46.73
N THR A 152 -19.39 20.72 -47.46
CA THR A 152 -19.26 19.35 -46.94
C THR A 152 -17.83 19.05 -46.48
N MET A 153 -16.82 19.42 -47.27
CA MET A 153 -15.40 19.32 -46.86
C MET A 153 -15.14 20.13 -45.57
N GLY A 154 -15.62 21.37 -45.51
CA GLY A 154 -15.51 22.22 -44.31
C GLY A 154 -16.13 21.58 -43.07
N GLY A 155 -17.31 20.98 -43.21
CA GLY A 155 -17.98 20.21 -42.15
C GLY A 155 -17.15 19.01 -41.69
N MET A 156 -16.61 18.23 -42.62
CA MET A 156 -15.77 17.06 -42.30
C MET A 156 -14.48 17.43 -41.54
N TYR A 157 -13.84 18.55 -41.88
CA TYR A 157 -12.68 19.05 -41.13
C TYR A 157 -13.05 19.49 -39.71
N ILE A 158 -14.20 20.15 -39.54
CA ILE A 158 -14.72 20.57 -38.23
C ILE A 158 -15.09 19.35 -37.38
N ASP A 159 -15.77 18.35 -37.96
CA ASP A 159 -16.13 17.10 -37.27
C ASP A 159 -14.89 16.36 -36.78
N ARG A 160 -13.83 16.29 -37.61
CA ARG A 160 -12.56 15.66 -37.25
C ARG A 160 -11.79 16.45 -36.19
N ALA A 161 -11.93 17.77 -36.19
CA ALA A 161 -11.36 18.64 -35.16
C ALA A 161 -12.10 18.47 -33.82
N GLU A 162 -13.43 18.45 -33.84
CA GLU A 162 -14.26 18.23 -32.65
C GLU A 162 -14.03 16.83 -32.05
N TYR A 163 -13.93 15.81 -32.91
CA TYR A 163 -13.62 14.45 -32.49
C TYR A 163 -12.25 14.37 -31.78
N ARG A 164 -11.20 14.93 -32.38
CA ARG A 164 -9.87 15.01 -31.75
C ARG A 164 -9.87 15.82 -30.46
N MET A 165 -10.64 16.90 -30.40
CA MET A 165 -10.78 17.72 -29.19
C MET A 165 -11.42 16.92 -28.05
N LYS A 166 -12.53 16.22 -28.34
CA LYS A 166 -13.19 15.32 -27.37
C LYS A 166 -12.27 14.19 -26.91
N GLN A 167 -11.52 13.58 -27.83
CA GLN A 167 -10.53 12.53 -27.53
C GLN A 167 -9.44 13.06 -26.61
N ASN A 168 -8.87 14.23 -26.91
CA ASN A 168 -7.82 14.86 -26.11
C ASN A 168 -8.31 15.23 -24.71
N ILE A 169 -9.51 15.80 -24.57
CA ILE A 169 -10.08 16.13 -23.26
C ILE A 169 -10.31 14.87 -22.43
N ARG A 170 -10.85 13.80 -23.03
CA ARG A 170 -11.03 12.51 -22.36
C ARG A 170 -9.70 11.92 -21.90
N ARG A 171 -8.69 11.94 -22.77
CA ARG A 171 -7.35 11.44 -22.46
C ARG A 171 -6.69 12.24 -21.34
N TRP A 172 -6.78 13.58 -21.39
CA TRP A 172 -6.26 14.44 -20.33
C TRP A 172 -6.94 14.18 -18.98
N PHE A 173 -8.27 14.02 -18.97
CA PHE A 173 -9.00 13.70 -17.73
C PHE A 173 -8.62 12.32 -17.18
N GLN A 174 -8.39 11.35 -18.05
CA GLN A 174 -7.90 10.02 -17.66
C GLN A 174 -6.47 10.08 -17.10
N GLU A 175 -5.55 10.80 -17.76
CA GLU A 175 -4.18 11.01 -17.27
C GLU A 175 -4.17 11.73 -15.91
N LEU A 176 -5.07 12.69 -15.70
CA LEU A 176 -5.26 13.36 -14.41
C LEU A 176 -5.74 12.38 -13.32
N LEU A 177 -6.75 11.56 -13.61
CA LEU A 177 -7.24 10.54 -12.67
C LEU A 177 -6.19 9.48 -12.36
N GLU A 178 -5.40 9.08 -13.36
CA GLU A 178 -4.29 8.13 -13.20
C GLU A 178 -3.19 8.70 -12.29
N LEU A 179 -2.81 9.97 -12.49
CA LEU A 179 -1.86 10.65 -11.62
C LEU A 179 -2.39 10.78 -10.19
N LEU A 180 -3.68 11.09 -10.01
CA LEU A 180 -4.31 11.12 -8.69
C LEU A 180 -4.33 9.75 -8.02
N PHE A 181 -4.61 8.68 -8.77
CA PHE A 181 -4.61 7.31 -8.27
C PHE A 181 -3.22 6.87 -7.80
N GLN A 182 -2.20 7.10 -8.64
CA GLN A 182 -0.80 6.81 -8.28
C GLN A 182 -0.35 7.63 -7.06
N SER A 183 -0.70 8.92 -7.02
CA SER A 183 -0.38 9.79 -5.88
C SER A 183 -1.07 9.34 -4.59
N ALA A 184 -2.34 8.93 -4.67
CA ALA A 184 -3.06 8.37 -3.53
C ALA A 184 -2.43 7.06 -3.04
N GLY A 185 -1.98 6.20 -3.96
CA GLY A 185 -1.22 5.00 -3.65
C GLY A 185 0.04 5.30 -2.84
N LEU A 186 0.81 6.31 -3.26
CA LEU A 186 2.01 6.75 -2.54
C LEU A 186 1.70 7.24 -1.12
N VAL A 187 0.63 8.02 -0.95
CA VAL A 187 0.22 8.52 0.38
C VAL A 187 -0.17 7.36 1.30
N ILE A 188 -0.94 6.39 0.80
CA ILE A 188 -1.32 5.20 1.58
C ILE A 188 -0.09 4.41 2.00
N ASP A 189 0.86 4.21 1.08
CA ASP A 189 2.08 3.46 1.35
C ASP A 189 3.00 4.17 2.36
N THR A 190 3.06 5.50 2.29
CA THR A 190 3.77 6.34 3.25
C THR A 190 3.16 6.21 4.66
N ILE A 191 1.83 6.30 4.76
CA ILE A 191 1.12 6.17 6.04
C ILE A 191 1.34 4.77 6.63
N ARG A 192 1.17 3.72 5.83
CA ARG A 192 1.41 2.32 6.25
C ARG A 192 2.82 2.16 6.81
N THR A 193 3.82 2.61 6.07
CA THR A 193 5.23 2.45 6.47
C THR A 193 5.52 3.21 7.76
N PHE A 194 4.98 4.42 7.91
CA PHE A 194 5.10 5.18 9.15
C PHE A 194 4.48 4.45 10.36
N PHE A 195 3.26 3.90 10.21
CA PHE A 195 2.62 3.12 11.28
C PHE A 195 3.42 1.88 11.67
N LEU A 196 3.96 1.14 10.68
CA LEU A 196 4.80 -0.04 10.93
C LEU A 196 6.11 0.33 11.64
N ILE A 197 6.73 1.46 11.29
CA ILE A 197 7.91 1.98 11.99
C ILE A 197 7.58 2.26 13.45
N VAL A 198 6.54 3.06 13.69
CA VAL A 198 6.13 3.46 15.06
C VAL A 198 5.78 2.24 15.91
N LEU A 199 5.04 1.27 15.36
CA LEU A 199 4.69 0.04 16.07
C LEU A 199 5.90 -0.84 16.34
N SER A 200 6.85 -0.93 15.42
CA SER A 200 8.10 -1.68 15.62
C SER A 200 8.96 -1.06 16.72
N ILE A 201 9.00 0.27 16.80
CA ILE A 201 9.72 1.02 17.85
C ILE A 201 9.05 0.85 19.22
N LEU A 202 7.73 0.96 19.29
CA LEU A 202 6.97 0.87 20.55
C LEU A 202 6.68 -0.56 21.01
N GLY A 203 6.88 -1.55 20.15
CA GLY A 203 6.57 -2.95 20.41
C GLY A 203 7.21 -3.52 21.68
N PRO A 204 8.51 -3.33 21.96
CA PRO A 204 9.13 -3.78 23.20
C PRO A 204 8.43 -3.23 24.45
N ILE A 205 7.98 -1.97 24.42
CA ILE A 205 7.28 -1.33 25.54
C ILE A 205 5.89 -1.94 25.73
N ALA A 206 5.16 -2.16 24.63
CA ALA A 206 3.84 -2.80 24.67
C ALA A 206 3.93 -4.20 25.30
N PHE A 207 4.97 -4.96 24.96
CA PHE A 207 5.25 -6.26 25.57
C PHE A 207 5.62 -6.12 27.06
N ALA A 208 6.45 -5.15 27.42
CA ALA A 208 6.84 -4.91 28.81
C ALA A 208 5.65 -4.59 29.71
N ILE A 209 4.73 -3.76 29.24
CA ILE A 209 3.49 -3.42 29.95
C ILE A 209 2.58 -4.64 30.09
N SER A 210 2.57 -5.55 29.11
CA SER A 210 1.74 -6.77 29.16
C SER A 210 2.14 -7.78 30.25
N VAL A 211 3.31 -7.62 30.88
CA VAL A 211 3.75 -8.42 32.02
C VAL A 211 2.87 -8.18 33.25
N TYR A 212 2.27 -6.99 33.36
CA TYR A 212 1.38 -6.65 34.45
C TYR A 212 -0.01 -7.27 34.24
N ASP A 213 -0.56 -7.90 35.28
CA ASP A 213 -1.82 -8.65 35.19
C ASP A 213 -3.01 -7.84 34.64
N GLY A 214 -3.04 -6.53 34.86
CA GLY A 214 -4.08 -5.63 34.36
C GLY A 214 -3.92 -5.16 32.92
N PHE A 215 -2.74 -5.32 32.32
CA PHE A 215 -2.39 -4.76 31.01
C PHE A 215 -2.05 -5.84 29.96
N GLN A 216 -2.45 -7.07 30.20
CA GLN A 216 -2.22 -8.19 29.31
C GLN A 216 -2.79 -7.95 27.89
N SER A 217 -3.90 -7.21 27.80
CA SER A 217 -4.55 -6.87 26.52
C SER A 217 -3.68 -5.99 25.60
N THR A 218 -2.70 -5.27 26.15
CA THR A 218 -1.79 -4.41 25.39
C THR A 218 -0.98 -5.21 24.36
N LEU A 219 -0.61 -6.45 24.69
CA LEU A 219 0.06 -7.36 23.77
C LEU A 219 -0.82 -7.68 22.56
N THR A 220 -2.05 -8.15 22.81
CA THR A 220 -2.99 -8.51 21.75
C THR A 220 -3.36 -7.31 20.90
N GLN A 221 -3.59 -6.15 21.50
CA GLN A 221 -3.87 -4.91 20.78
C GLN A 221 -2.71 -4.46 19.88
N TRP A 222 -1.46 -4.61 20.35
CA TRP A 222 -0.29 -4.32 19.53
C TRP A 222 -0.21 -5.26 18.32
N ILE A 223 -0.42 -6.57 18.53
CA ILE A 223 -0.43 -7.56 17.43
C ILE A 223 -1.53 -7.21 16.42
N THR A 224 -2.75 -6.93 16.88
CA THR A 224 -3.86 -6.55 15.98
C THR A 224 -3.53 -5.32 15.14
N ARG A 225 -2.92 -4.28 15.74
CA ARG A 225 -2.54 -3.05 15.02
C ARG A 225 -1.34 -3.24 14.08
N TYR A 226 -0.47 -4.20 14.36
CA TYR A 226 0.66 -4.51 13.49
C TYR A 226 0.22 -5.30 12.24
N ILE A 227 -0.81 -6.13 12.39
CA ILE A 227 -1.35 -6.95 11.29
C ILE A 227 -2.36 -6.17 10.44
N SER A 228 -3.16 -5.30 11.06
CA SER A 228 -4.18 -4.47 10.40
C SER A 228 -3.59 -3.32 9.59
#